data_AF-E0I805-F1
#
_entry.id   AF-E0I805-F1
#
_cell.length_a   1.000
_cell.length_b   1.000
_cell.length_c   1.000
_cell.angle_alpha   90.00
_cell.angle_beta   90.00
_cell.angle_gamma   90.00
#
_symmetry.space_group_name_H-M   'P 1'
#
loop_
_entity.id
_entity.type
_entity.pdbx_description
1 polymer ?
#
loop_
_entity_poly.entity_id
_entity_poly.type
_entity_poly.pdbx_seq_one_letter_code
_entity_poly.pdbx_strand_id
1 'polypeptide(L)'
;MKDFSVIEVSEFVGEFFKKVRIRDYNGSSIEAATRCFYEYEPIMSDGITEKIVFTLYIVDSMLEADNRIYVGQYKLVTYVIEQALSGEVEFDLSGEEKENVIQLANKLKGQLSQVEIMYDPKER
;
A
#
# COMPACT_ATOMS: atom_id res chain seq x y z
N MET A 1 5.35 0.63 -19.89
CA MET A 1 4.06 0.22 -19.29
C MET A 1 3.05 1.32 -19.62
N LYS A 2 1.73 1.09 -19.61
CA LYS A 2 0.78 2.22 -19.73
C LYS A 2 0.94 3.08 -18.48
N ASP A 3 1.07 4.40 -18.62
CA ASP A 3 1.05 5.34 -17.50
C ASP A 3 -0.30 5.19 -16.80
N PHE A 4 -0.31 4.61 -15.61
CA PHE A 4 -1.52 4.55 -14.78
C PHE A 4 -1.60 5.85 -13.99
N SER A 5 -2.77 6.49 -13.98
CA SER A 5 -3.01 7.60 -13.07
C SER A 5 -3.13 7.10 -11.62
N VAL A 6 -2.81 7.96 -10.66
CA VAL A 6 -2.94 7.62 -9.23
C VAL A 6 -4.38 7.22 -8.86
N ILE A 7 -5.38 7.83 -9.50
CA ILE A 7 -6.80 7.51 -9.31
C ILE A 7 -7.09 6.09 -9.79
N GLU A 8 -6.62 5.72 -10.99
CA GLU A 8 -6.78 4.36 -11.50
C GLU A 8 -6.13 3.33 -10.56
N VAL A 9 -4.93 3.61 -10.03
CA VAL A 9 -4.28 2.72 -9.06
C VAL A 9 -5.13 2.56 -7.80
N SER A 10 -5.65 3.66 -7.26
CA SER A 10 -6.56 3.64 -6.09
C SER A 10 -7.77 2.74 -6.33
N GLU A 11 -8.43 2.89 -7.49
CA GLU A 11 -9.61 2.12 -7.85
C GLU A 11 -9.28 0.64 -8.06
N PHE A 12 -8.21 0.34 -8.82
CA PHE A 12 -7.80 -1.04 -9.11
C PHE A 12 -7.39 -1.79 -7.84
N VAL A 13 -6.57 -1.17 -7.00
CA VAL A 13 -6.12 -1.77 -5.73
C VAL A 13 -7.31 -1.97 -4.80
N GLY A 14 -8.17 -0.96 -4.64
CA GLY A 14 -9.34 -1.03 -3.75
C GLY A 14 -10.34 -2.11 -4.19
N GLU A 15 -10.64 -2.20 -5.48
CA GLU A 15 -11.51 -3.24 -6.02
C GLU A 15 -10.94 -4.64 -5.83
N PHE A 16 -9.65 -4.83 -6.16
CA PHE A 16 -9.00 -6.13 -6.02
C PHE A 16 -8.94 -6.55 -4.56
N PHE A 17 -8.52 -5.65 -3.67
CA PHE A 17 -8.50 -5.86 -2.22
C PHE A 17 -9.86 -6.32 -1.70
N LYS A 18 -10.93 -5.59 -2.05
CA LYS A 18 -12.29 -5.94 -1.62
C LYS A 18 -12.70 -7.32 -2.11
N LYS A 19 -12.40 -7.65 -3.37
CA LYS A 19 -12.71 -8.96 -3.97
C LYS A 19 -11.99 -10.09 -3.23
N VAL A 20 -10.67 -10.01 -3.05
CA VAL A 20 -9.89 -11.08 -2.40
C VAL A 20 -10.20 -11.18 -0.90
N ARG A 21 -10.41 -10.06 -0.21
CA ARG A 21 -10.80 -10.05 1.20
C ARG A 21 -12.07 -10.85 1.46
N ILE A 22 -13.10 -10.62 0.64
CA ILE A 22 -14.41 -11.29 0.81
C ILE A 22 -14.36 -12.73 0.31
N ARG A 23 -13.79 -12.96 -0.88
CA ARG A 23 -13.87 -14.25 -1.58
C ARG A 23 -12.85 -15.26 -1.05
N ASP A 24 -11.63 -14.82 -0.77
CA ASP A 24 -10.47 -15.72 -0.60
C ASP A 24 -9.98 -15.77 0.86
N TYR A 25 -10.22 -14.73 1.66
CA TYR A 25 -9.65 -14.59 3.02
C TYR A 25 -10.69 -14.38 4.12
N ASN A 26 -11.98 -14.69 3.88
CA ASN A 26 -13.05 -14.66 4.88
C ASN A 26 -13.13 -13.34 5.69
N GLY A 27 -12.86 -12.21 5.05
CA GLY A 27 -12.88 -10.88 5.68
C GLY A 27 -11.56 -10.41 6.27
N SER A 28 -10.51 -11.24 6.30
CA SER A 28 -9.17 -10.88 6.78
C SER A 28 -8.51 -9.85 5.87
N SER A 29 -8.36 -8.62 6.37
CA SER A 29 -7.73 -7.50 5.65
C SER A 29 -6.22 -7.67 5.53
N ILE A 30 -5.55 -8.15 6.56
CA ILE A 30 -4.10 -8.34 6.60
C ILE A 30 -3.64 -9.40 5.58
N GLU A 31 -4.40 -10.49 5.42
CA GLU A 31 -4.13 -11.51 4.39
C GLU A 31 -4.51 -11.04 2.99
N ALA A 32 -5.60 -10.27 2.85
CA ALA A 32 -5.96 -9.64 1.60
C ALA A 32 -4.87 -8.66 1.12
N ALA A 33 -4.29 -7.87 2.03
CA ALA A 33 -3.17 -6.99 1.73
C ALA A 33 -1.93 -7.80 1.28
N THR A 34 -1.61 -8.91 1.96
CA THR A 34 -0.54 -9.82 1.50
C THR A 34 -0.79 -10.30 0.07
N ARG A 35 -2.04 -10.64 -0.27
CA ARG A 35 -2.37 -11.04 -1.65
C ARG A 35 -2.21 -9.89 -2.64
N CYS A 36 -2.60 -8.67 -2.29
CA CYS A 36 -2.36 -7.50 -3.14
C CYS A 36 -0.87 -7.24 -3.35
N PHE A 37 -0.05 -7.32 -2.30
CA PHE A 37 1.40 -7.18 -2.43
C PHE A 37 1.99 -8.22 -3.37
N TYR A 38 1.53 -9.48 -3.30
CA TYR A 38 1.95 -10.53 -4.22
C TYR A 38 1.49 -10.28 -5.66
N GLU A 39 0.22 -9.89 -5.85
CA GLU A 39 -0.36 -9.65 -7.18
C GLU A 39 0.35 -8.50 -7.92
N TYR A 40 0.67 -7.43 -7.20
CA TYR A 40 1.26 -6.22 -7.77
C TYR A 40 2.79 -6.17 -7.65
N GLU A 41 3.44 -7.22 -7.15
CA GLU A 41 4.91 -7.29 -7.01
C GLU A 41 5.65 -7.01 -8.33
N PRO A 42 5.21 -7.52 -9.50
CA PRO A 42 5.87 -7.19 -10.76
C PRO A 42 5.83 -5.68 -11.06
N ILE A 43 4.69 -5.02 -10.83
CA ILE A 43 4.51 -3.58 -11.09
C ILE A 43 5.33 -2.75 -10.09
N MET A 44 5.29 -3.11 -8.80
CA MET A 44 6.08 -2.45 -7.77
C MET A 44 7.59 -2.64 -7.95
N SER A 45 8.02 -3.59 -8.78
CA SER A 45 9.41 -3.83 -9.12
C SER A 45 9.89 -3.02 -10.34
N ASP A 46 8.98 -2.40 -11.10
CA ASP A 46 9.32 -1.61 -12.28
C ASP A 46 9.97 -0.26 -11.92
N GLY A 47 9.58 0.34 -10.79
CA GLY A 47 10.06 1.65 -10.38
C GLY A 47 9.70 2.04 -8.96
N ILE A 48 10.39 3.06 -8.44
CA ILE A 48 10.16 3.57 -7.08
C ILE A 48 8.81 4.28 -6.96
N THR A 49 8.34 4.95 -8.02
CA THR A 49 7.02 5.59 -8.09
C THR A 49 5.92 4.55 -7.88
N GLU A 50 5.94 3.48 -8.67
CA GLU A 50 4.98 2.38 -8.61
C GLU A 50 5.01 1.71 -7.25
N LYS A 51 6.23 1.44 -6.73
CA LYS A 51 6.41 0.85 -5.41
C LYS A 51 5.75 1.69 -4.31
N ILE A 52 5.94 3.01 -4.33
CA ILE A 52 5.35 3.91 -3.35
C ILE A 52 3.83 3.93 -3.52
N VAL A 53 3.33 4.25 -4.71
CA VAL A 53 1.88 4.44 -4.96
C VAL A 53 1.11 3.17 -4.60
N PHE A 54 1.48 2.01 -5.15
CA PHE A 54 0.77 0.77 -4.86
C PHE A 54 0.85 0.38 -3.39
N THR A 55 2.02 0.49 -2.76
CA THR A 55 2.16 0.15 -1.34
C THR A 55 1.23 1.01 -0.48
N LEU A 56 1.18 2.32 -0.72
CA LEU A 56 0.32 3.22 0.06
C LEU A 56 -1.17 2.87 -0.10
N TYR A 57 -1.65 2.64 -1.32
CA TYR A 57 -3.07 2.30 -1.54
C TYR A 57 -3.47 0.91 -1.04
N ILE A 58 -2.57 -0.08 -1.11
CA ILE A 58 -2.82 -1.41 -0.52
C ILE A 58 -3.03 -1.28 0.99
N VAL A 59 -2.17 -0.49 1.63
CA VAL A 59 -2.19 -0.32 3.09
C VAL A 59 -3.34 0.56 3.53
N ASP A 60 -3.68 1.60 2.77
CA ASP A 60 -4.86 2.42 3.04
C ASP A 60 -6.13 1.55 3.04
N SER A 61 -6.30 0.72 1.99
CA SER A 61 -7.42 -0.23 1.90
C SER A 61 -7.47 -1.21 3.08
N MET A 62 -6.31 -1.65 3.55
CA MET A 62 -6.19 -2.55 4.70
C MET A 62 -6.57 -1.84 6.01
N LEU A 63 -6.00 -0.64 6.25
CA LEU A 63 -6.16 0.11 7.49
C LEU A 63 -7.54 0.76 7.64
N GLU A 64 -8.26 0.99 6.54
CA GLU A 64 -9.68 1.34 6.57
C GLU A 64 -10.56 0.20 7.09
N ALA A 65 -10.13 -1.05 6.90
CA ALA A 65 -10.89 -2.23 7.31
C ALA A 65 -10.51 -2.76 8.70
N ASP A 66 -9.26 -2.57 9.13
CA ASP A 66 -8.67 -3.21 10.32
C ASP A 66 -7.35 -2.53 10.70
N ASN A 67 -7.01 -2.43 12.00
CA ASN A 67 -5.78 -1.75 12.44
C ASN A 67 -4.56 -2.69 12.57
N ARG A 68 -4.62 -3.90 12.03
CA ARG A 68 -3.57 -4.92 12.15
C ARG A 68 -2.67 -4.96 10.91
N ILE A 69 -1.38 -5.20 11.12
CA ILE A 69 -0.39 -5.28 10.04
C ILE A 69 0.72 -6.29 10.36
N TYR A 70 1.21 -7.02 9.36
CA TYR A 70 2.30 -7.96 9.59
C TYR A 70 3.64 -7.23 9.70
N VAL A 71 4.59 -7.75 10.48
CA VAL A 71 5.93 -7.14 10.65
C VAL A 71 6.60 -6.85 9.30
N GLY A 72 6.54 -7.79 8.35
CA GLY A 72 7.12 -7.62 7.01
C GLY A 72 6.45 -6.48 6.23
N GLN A 73 5.12 -6.43 6.26
CA GLN A 73 4.35 -5.34 5.66
C GLN A 73 4.70 -4.01 6.32
N TYR A 74 4.67 -3.93 7.65
CA TYR A 74 4.99 -2.71 8.41
C TYR A 74 6.32 -2.10 8.01
N LYS A 75 7.39 -2.91 7.94
CA LYS A 75 8.72 -2.45 7.51
C LYS A 75 8.71 -1.87 6.09
N LEU A 76 8.01 -2.52 5.16
CA LEU A 76 7.85 -2.03 3.79
C LEU A 76 7.08 -0.70 3.78
N VAL A 77 5.98 -0.59 4.53
CA VAL A 77 5.17 0.63 4.61
C VAL A 77 5.97 1.79 5.17
N THR A 78 6.66 1.59 6.29
CA THR A 78 7.52 2.62 6.89
C THR A 78 8.56 3.10 5.90
N TYR A 79 9.23 2.18 5.20
CA TYR A 79 10.20 2.52 4.17
C TYR A 79 9.59 3.39 3.06
N VAL A 80 8.46 3.00 2.46
CA VAL A 80 7.88 3.78 1.36
C VAL A 80 7.34 5.14 1.81
N ILE A 81 6.84 5.25 3.05
CA ILE A 81 6.41 6.53 3.61
C ILE A 81 7.60 7.46 3.79
N GLU A 82 8.72 6.95 4.32
CA GLU A 82 9.95 7.74 4.45
C GLU A 82 10.44 8.21 3.08
N GLN A 83 10.46 7.33 2.08
CA GLN A 83 10.83 7.67 0.71
C GLN A 83 9.92 8.75 0.13
N ALA A 84 8.60 8.60 0.24
CA ALA A 84 7.65 9.57 -0.26
C ALA A 84 7.83 10.95 0.39
N LEU A 85 8.04 11.00 1.70
CA LEU A 85 8.11 12.26 2.46
C LEU A 85 9.50 12.89 2.49
N SER A 86 10.57 12.16 2.13
CA SER A 86 11.94 12.67 2.11
C SER A 86 12.15 13.81 1.10
N GLY A 87 11.36 13.81 0.03
CA GLY A 87 11.58 14.69 -1.13
C GLY A 87 12.75 14.26 -2.02
N GLU A 88 13.44 13.16 -1.71
CA GLU A 88 14.57 12.64 -2.48
C GLU A 88 14.14 11.83 -3.70
N VAL A 89 12.91 11.31 -3.69
CA VAL A 89 12.34 10.55 -4.80
C VAL A 89 11.77 11.50 -5.86
N GLU A 90 12.27 11.35 -7.09
CA GLU A 90 11.67 11.95 -8.27
C GLU A 90 10.50 11.08 -8.74
N PHE A 91 9.28 11.56 -8.49
CA PHE A 91 8.05 10.90 -8.91
C PHE A 91 7.79 11.15 -10.38
N ASP A 92 7.50 10.09 -11.12
CA ASP A 92 6.96 10.17 -12.48
C ASP A 92 5.43 10.36 -12.43
N LEU A 93 5.01 11.50 -11.89
CA LEU A 93 3.62 11.85 -11.62
C LEU A 93 3.38 13.32 -11.96
N SER A 94 2.13 13.67 -12.28
CA SER A 94 1.75 15.09 -12.33
C SER A 94 1.85 15.75 -10.95
N GLY A 95 1.89 17.09 -10.91
CA GLY A 95 1.99 17.83 -9.65
C GLY A 95 0.84 17.54 -8.68
N GLU A 96 -0.39 17.37 -9.20
CA GLU A 96 -1.58 17.04 -8.41
C GLU A 96 -1.51 15.60 -7.86
N GLU A 97 -1.10 14.64 -8.69
CA GLU A 97 -0.95 13.25 -8.27
C GLU A 97 0.13 13.08 -7.22
N LYS A 98 1.25 13.78 -7.38
CA LYS A 98 2.31 13.83 -6.38
C LYS A 98 1.79 14.35 -5.05
N GLU A 99 1.05 15.46 -5.05
CA GLU A 99 0.43 16.02 -3.84
C GLU A 99 -0.48 15.00 -3.15
N ASN A 100 -1.33 14.29 -3.92
CA ASN A 100 -2.21 13.24 -3.38
C ASN A 100 -1.42 12.11 -2.71
N VAL A 101 -0.33 11.65 -3.34
CA VAL A 101 0.54 10.60 -2.78
C VAL A 101 1.21 11.07 -1.48
N ILE A 102 1.68 12.31 -1.42
CA ILE A 102 2.28 12.90 -0.21
C ILE A 102 1.26 13.03 0.92
N GLN A 103 0.03 13.46 0.62
CA GLN A 103 -1.04 13.56 1.61
C GLN A 103 -1.42 12.18 2.17
N LEU A 104 -1.52 11.16 1.30
CA LEU A 104 -1.77 9.79 1.71
C LEU A 104 -0.64 9.23 2.59
N ALA A 105 0.62 9.46 2.21
CA ALA A 105 1.77 9.04 3.02
C ALA A 105 1.76 9.68 4.42
N ASN A 106 1.39 10.96 4.53
CA ASN A 106 1.24 11.63 5.82
C ASN A 106 0.08 11.07 6.66
N LYS A 107 -1.08 10.80 6.03
CA LYS A 107 -2.23 10.13 6.68
C LYS A 107 -1.79 8.79 7.29
N LEU A 108 -1.18 7.94 6.48
CA LEU A 108 -0.76 6.60 6.90
C LEU A 108 0.33 6.65 7.97
N LYS A 109 1.28 7.59 7.88
CA LYS A 109 2.30 7.81 8.92
C LYS A 109 1.67 8.07 10.29
N GLY A 110 0.60 8.87 10.34
CA GLY A 110 -0.15 9.10 11.58
C GLY A 110 -0.80 7.83 12.12
N GLN A 111 -1.40 7.03 11.24
CA GLN A 111 -2.10 5.79 11.61
C GLN A 111 -1.14 4.69 12.07
N LEU A 112 0.05 4.56 11.48
CA LEU A 112 1.05 3.55 11.84
C LEU A 112 1.53 3.61 13.30
N SER A 113 1.30 4.72 13.99
CA SER A 113 1.61 4.81 15.43
C SER A 113 0.61 4.04 16.32
N GLN A 114 -0.54 3.63 15.76
CA GLN A 114 -1.67 3.04 16.48
C GLN A 114 -2.01 1.62 15.98
N VAL A 115 -1.27 1.10 15.02
CA VAL A 115 -1.51 -0.24 14.45
C VAL A 115 -0.98 -1.34 15.37
N GLU A 116 -1.70 -2.46 15.42
CA GLU A 116 -1.23 -3.67 16.07
C GLU A 116 -0.33 -4.45 15.10
N ILE A 117 0.93 -4.64 15.49
CA ILE A 117 1.92 -5.36 14.67
C ILE A 117 1.87 -6.85 15.01
N MET A 118 1.65 -7.68 14.00
CA MET A 118 1.53 -9.13 14.12
C MET A 118 2.68 -9.86 13.40
N TYR A 119 3.03 -11.05 13.87
CA TYR A 119 3.88 -11.97 13.09
C TYR A 119 3.03 -12.74 12.08
N ASP A 120 3.53 -12.91 10.87
CA ASP A 120 2.86 -13.77 9.89
C ASP A 120 2.95 -15.23 10.35
N PRO A 121 1.82 -15.93 10.57
CA PRO A 121 1.84 -17.34 10.97
C PRO A 121 2.50 -18.26 9.93
N LYS A 122 2.66 -17.81 8.68
CA LYS A 122 3.23 -18.56 7.55
C LYS A 122 4.74 -18.34 7.35
N GLU A 123 5.36 -17.39 8.05
CA GLU A 123 6.83 -17.16 8.02
C GLU A 123 7.63 -18.17 8.89
N ARG A 124 7.13 -19.40 9.06
CA ARG A 124 7.80 -20.46 9.84
C ARG A 124 8.54 -21.48 8.98
#